data_AF-A0A9W9B527-F1
#
_entry.id   AF-A0A9W9B527-F1
#
_cell.length_a   1.000
_cell.length_b   1.000
_cell.length_c   1.000
_cell.angle_alpha   90.00
_cell.angle_beta   90.00
_cell.angle_gamma   90.00
#
_symmetry.space_group_name_H-M   'P 1'
#
loop_
_entity.id
_entity.type
_entity.pdbx_description
1 polymer ?
#
loop_
_entity_poly.entity_id
_entity_poly.type
_entity_poly.pdbx_seq_one_letter_code
_entity_poly.pdbx_strand_id
1 'polypeptide(L)'
;MPAPTVPQIPHYEPAPETTQTLDYADLPIIDLSKADTVEERAQLAVQVRDAMSNQGFFYIVGHGYSPEQMKRMFDIADIPFSQVSDEEKQKYVAPTKQTGSYQGYKLRQYWHIDGGVRDQVENYNINRDVNKRTHPEAVRPLLPEITQFARHSHQNVLNPVLRLMALGLELPEDTLVNLHGWDTRSETYVRFMKYYPRSAEDEEKTKNVWLKGHTDFGTISILYSQPVAALQILARDGTWKWIKHIENAIVVNAGDAMEFLSGGFYRATIHRVVQPPPDQRQYTRLGIFYFCTADDDVRLAPLATSPLLQRVGFRRWFEQDEDAPLMVEWRKARTSAYGQTTLAKSTEEDRVEEEVINGVVVKHYN
;
A
#
# COMPACT_ATOMS: atom_id res chain seq x y z
N MET A 1 0.42 38.61 10.80
CA MET A 1 1.15 37.33 10.78
C MET A 1 1.75 37.19 9.39
N PRO A 2 3.08 37.18 9.21
CA PRO A 2 3.64 36.86 7.90
C PRO A 2 3.13 35.47 7.49
N ALA A 3 2.71 35.31 6.24
CA ALA A 3 2.30 34.01 5.72
C ALA A 3 3.45 33.01 5.96
N PRO A 4 3.18 31.79 6.44
CA PRO A 4 4.23 30.80 6.64
C PRO A 4 4.94 30.58 5.30
N THR A 5 6.22 30.93 5.23
CA THR A 5 7.07 30.67 4.07
C THR A 5 7.20 29.17 3.89
N VAL A 6 6.69 28.66 2.76
CA VAL A 6 6.86 27.25 2.36
C VAL A 6 8.36 26.96 2.24
N PRO A 7 8.89 25.91 2.90
CA PRO A 7 10.32 25.60 2.82
C PRO A 7 10.75 25.33 1.38
N GLN A 8 11.81 26.01 0.93
CA GLN A 8 12.43 25.71 -0.36
C GLN A 8 13.21 24.40 -0.24
N ILE A 9 12.95 23.46 -1.15
CA ILE A 9 13.63 22.17 -1.25
C ILE A 9 13.92 21.84 -2.72
N PRO A 10 14.89 20.95 -3.01
CA PRO A 10 15.18 20.53 -4.38
C PRO A 10 13.96 19.93 -5.08
N HIS A 11 13.85 20.16 -6.38
CA HIS A 11 12.84 19.52 -7.22
C HIS A 11 13.28 18.08 -7.55
N TYR A 12 12.40 17.10 -7.34
CA TYR A 12 12.56 15.74 -7.81
C TYR A 12 12.15 15.64 -9.28
N GLU A 13 13.11 15.35 -10.15
CA GLU A 13 12.86 15.13 -11.57
C GLU A 13 12.38 13.68 -11.79
N PRO A 14 11.12 13.46 -12.20
CA PRO A 14 10.61 12.12 -12.47
C PRO A 14 11.26 11.51 -13.73
N ALA A 15 11.35 10.18 -13.77
CA ALA A 15 11.75 9.47 -14.99
C ALA A 15 10.73 9.72 -16.13
N PRO A 16 11.14 9.71 -17.41
CA PRO A 16 10.18 9.69 -18.50
C PRO A 16 9.33 8.41 -18.46
N GLU A 17 8.10 8.49 -18.97
CA GLU A 17 7.28 7.30 -19.20
C GLU A 17 7.99 6.31 -20.13
N THR A 18 7.80 5.02 -19.89
CA THR A 18 8.38 3.98 -20.75
C THR A 18 7.72 4.03 -22.13
N THR A 19 8.54 3.84 -23.15
CA THR A 19 8.14 3.67 -24.55
C THR A 19 7.94 2.19 -24.92
N GLN A 20 8.29 1.27 -24.01
CA GLN A 20 8.10 -0.16 -24.22
C GLN A 20 6.63 -0.54 -24.15
N THR A 21 6.21 -1.48 -25.01
CA THR A 21 4.88 -2.09 -24.91
C THR A 21 4.89 -3.15 -23.83
N LEU A 22 4.09 -2.94 -22.78
CA LEU A 22 3.93 -3.88 -21.67
C LEU A 22 2.50 -4.44 -21.64
N ASP A 23 2.35 -5.63 -21.08
CA ASP A 23 1.06 -6.28 -20.90
C ASP A 23 0.37 -5.72 -19.64
N TYR A 24 -0.38 -4.63 -19.81
CA TYR A 24 -1.03 -3.91 -18.71
C TYR A 24 -2.30 -4.61 -18.22
N ALA A 25 -2.57 -4.48 -16.91
CA ALA A 25 -3.85 -4.85 -16.34
C ALA A 25 -4.96 -3.88 -16.81
N ASP A 26 -6.11 -4.42 -17.21
CA ASP A 26 -7.29 -3.62 -17.55
C ASP A 26 -8.06 -3.26 -16.27
N LEU A 27 -7.60 -2.23 -15.57
CA LEU A 27 -8.21 -1.78 -14.32
C LEU A 27 -9.21 -0.65 -14.55
N PRO A 28 -10.39 -0.69 -13.89
CA PRO A 28 -11.36 0.39 -13.99
C PRO A 28 -10.83 1.68 -13.38
N ILE A 29 -11.27 2.80 -13.94
CA ILE A 29 -10.97 4.15 -13.44
C ILE A 29 -12.22 4.69 -12.75
N ILE A 30 -12.11 4.91 -11.44
CA ILE A 30 -13.16 5.44 -10.58
C ILE A 30 -12.95 6.94 -10.40
N ASP A 31 -13.90 7.74 -10.86
CA ASP A 31 -13.85 9.20 -10.73
C ASP A 31 -14.58 9.65 -9.45
N LEU A 32 -13.82 9.99 -8.41
CA LEU A 32 -14.40 10.40 -7.13
C LEU A 32 -15.09 11.76 -7.18
N SER A 33 -14.90 12.55 -8.24
CA SER A 33 -15.69 13.78 -8.43
C SER A 33 -17.15 13.50 -8.77
N LYS A 34 -17.51 12.24 -9.05
CA LYS A 34 -18.87 11.76 -9.33
C LYS A 34 -19.43 10.96 -8.15
N ALA A 35 -19.19 11.43 -6.92
CA ALA A 35 -19.63 10.77 -5.69
C ALA A 35 -20.48 11.69 -4.79
N ASP A 36 -21.01 12.79 -5.32
CA ASP A 36 -21.66 13.84 -4.54
C ASP A 36 -23.10 13.47 -4.14
N THR A 37 -23.86 12.85 -5.04
CA THR A 37 -25.24 12.42 -4.77
C THR A 37 -25.34 10.95 -4.35
N VAL A 38 -26.46 10.57 -3.73
CA VAL A 38 -26.71 9.19 -3.31
C VAL A 38 -26.75 8.25 -4.51
N GLU A 39 -27.38 8.68 -5.61
CA GLU A 39 -27.51 7.93 -6.85
C GLU A 39 -26.15 7.70 -7.51
N GLU A 40 -25.32 8.74 -7.56
CA GLU A 40 -23.96 8.66 -8.09
C GLU A 40 -23.08 7.72 -7.25
N ARG A 41 -23.15 7.81 -5.92
CA ARG A 41 -22.44 6.88 -5.03
C ARG A 41 -22.90 5.44 -5.21
N ALA A 42 -24.20 5.21 -5.38
CA ALA A 42 -24.72 3.87 -5.65
C ALA A 42 -24.17 3.29 -6.96
N GLN A 43 -24.04 4.10 -8.02
CA GLN A 43 -23.45 3.67 -9.29
C GLN A 43 -21.95 3.38 -9.17
N LEU A 44 -21.20 4.26 -8.50
CA LEU A 44 -19.77 4.03 -8.25
C LEU A 44 -19.54 2.83 -7.33
N ALA A 45 -20.40 2.59 -6.35
CA ALA A 45 -20.28 1.46 -5.43
C ALA A 45 -20.32 0.12 -6.18
N VAL A 46 -21.15 0.00 -7.21
CA VAL A 46 -21.16 -1.18 -8.09
C VAL A 46 -19.81 -1.37 -8.79
N GLN A 47 -19.25 -0.30 -9.35
CA GLN A 47 -17.95 -0.35 -10.04
C GLN A 47 -16.81 -0.71 -9.08
N VAL A 48 -16.76 -0.08 -7.90
CA VAL A 48 -15.76 -0.37 -6.86
C VAL A 48 -15.90 -1.81 -6.36
N ARG A 49 -17.14 -2.26 -6.11
CA ARG A 49 -17.43 -3.64 -5.69
C ARG A 49 -16.91 -4.65 -6.69
N ASP A 50 -17.22 -4.45 -7.96
CA ASP A 50 -16.86 -5.38 -9.03
C ASP A 50 -15.34 -5.34 -9.28
N ALA A 51 -14.70 -4.17 -9.20
CA ALA A 51 -13.25 -4.04 -9.29
C ALA A 51 -12.51 -4.77 -8.16
N MET A 52 -12.94 -4.53 -6.91
CA MET A 52 -12.30 -5.11 -5.72
C MET A 52 -12.54 -6.61 -5.56
N SER A 53 -13.70 -7.12 -5.97
CA SER A 53 -13.98 -8.56 -5.93
C SER A 53 -13.30 -9.32 -7.07
N ASN A 54 -13.14 -8.71 -8.25
CA ASN A 54 -12.51 -9.37 -9.39
C ASN A 54 -10.99 -9.26 -9.37
N GLN A 55 -10.46 -8.04 -9.38
CA GLN A 55 -9.03 -7.76 -9.54
C GLN A 55 -8.36 -7.25 -8.25
N GLY A 56 -9.13 -6.83 -7.25
CA GLY A 56 -8.60 -6.25 -6.01
C GLY A 56 -7.79 -4.97 -6.20
N PHE A 57 -7.87 -4.35 -7.39
CA PHE A 57 -7.19 -3.13 -7.79
C PHE A 57 -8.11 -2.26 -8.64
N PHE A 58 -7.98 -0.94 -8.53
CA PHE A 58 -8.54 0.04 -9.48
C PHE A 58 -7.77 1.36 -9.44
N TYR A 59 -8.01 2.21 -10.43
CA TYR A 59 -7.51 3.59 -10.45
C TYR A 59 -8.54 4.56 -9.88
N ILE A 60 -8.06 5.63 -9.26
CA ILE A 60 -8.87 6.79 -8.86
C ILE A 60 -8.38 8.03 -9.58
N VAL A 61 -9.33 8.82 -10.08
CA VAL A 61 -9.15 10.21 -10.53
C VAL A 61 -10.17 11.11 -9.81
N GLY A 62 -10.07 12.43 -10.00
CA GLY A 62 -11.02 13.37 -9.38
C GLY A 62 -10.93 13.41 -7.85
N HIS A 63 -9.83 12.94 -7.25
CA HIS A 63 -9.64 12.89 -5.79
C HIS A 63 -9.38 14.26 -5.13
N GLY A 64 -9.16 15.32 -5.92
CA GLY A 64 -9.01 16.68 -5.42
C GLY A 64 -7.60 17.06 -4.93
N TYR A 65 -6.58 16.24 -5.21
CA TYR A 65 -5.17 16.63 -5.07
C TYR A 65 -4.65 17.05 -6.45
N SER A 66 -4.19 18.29 -6.60
CA SER A 66 -3.79 18.82 -7.90
C SER A 66 -2.45 18.23 -8.38
N PRO A 67 -2.18 18.23 -9.69
CA PRO A 67 -0.87 17.83 -10.23
C PRO A 67 0.30 18.60 -9.61
N GLU A 68 0.14 19.90 -9.32
CA GLU A 68 1.18 20.73 -8.70
C GLU A 68 1.42 20.33 -7.24
N GLN A 69 0.34 20.04 -6.49
CA GLN A 69 0.46 19.50 -5.14
C GLN A 69 1.15 18.13 -5.17
N MET A 70 0.84 17.29 -6.17
CA MET A 70 1.49 15.99 -6.35
C MET A 70 2.98 16.14 -6.60
N LYS A 71 3.36 17.00 -7.55
CA LYS A 71 4.76 17.32 -7.87
C LYS A 71 5.51 17.77 -6.62
N ARG A 72 4.92 18.69 -5.84
CA ARG A 72 5.46 19.14 -4.55
C ARG A 72 5.61 17.99 -3.55
N MET A 73 4.66 17.07 -3.50
CA MET A 73 4.73 15.93 -2.60
C MET A 73 5.83 14.94 -2.99
N PHE A 74 6.12 14.77 -4.29
CA PHE A 74 7.29 14.01 -4.74
C PHE A 74 8.62 14.70 -4.41
N ASP A 75 8.69 16.02 -4.47
CA ASP A 75 9.87 16.77 -3.98
C ASP A 75 10.11 16.47 -2.50
N ILE A 76 9.07 16.54 -1.68
CA ILE A 76 9.13 16.25 -0.25
C ILE A 76 9.47 14.77 0.01
N ALA A 77 8.90 13.85 -0.76
CA ALA A 77 9.12 12.41 -0.59
C ALA A 77 10.56 11.98 -0.87
N ASP A 78 11.30 12.75 -1.68
CA ASP A 78 12.71 12.47 -1.96
C ASP A 78 13.66 12.90 -0.83
N ILE A 79 13.26 13.90 -0.02
CA ILE A 79 14.11 14.51 1.03
C ILE A 79 14.70 13.51 2.03
N PRO A 80 13.94 12.54 2.58
CA PRO A 80 14.50 11.50 3.46
C PRO A 80 15.64 10.70 2.82
N PHE A 81 15.69 10.62 1.49
CA PHE A 81 16.68 9.83 0.78
C PHE A 81 17.86 10.66 0.27
N SER A 82 17.60 11.89 -0.18
CA SER A 82 18.61 12.75 -0.83
C SER A 82 19.25 13.79 0.08
N GLN A 83 18.61 14.17 1.19
CA GLN A 83 19.09 15.24 2.08
C GLN A 83 19.41 14.78 3.50
N VAL A 84 19.03 13.56 3.89
CA VAL A 84 19.36 12.99 5.21
C VAL A 84 20.61 12.13 5.10
N SER A 85 21.61 12.40 5.94
CA SER A 85 22.87 11.65 5.94
C SER A 85 22.67 10.22 6.45
N ASP A 86 23.51 9.29 6.02
CA ASP A 86 23.45 7.89 6.48
C ASP A 86 23.56 7.77 8.01
N GLU A 87 24.40 8.60 8.66
CA GLU A 87 24.51 8.63 10.12
C GLU A 87 23.19 9.04 10.79
N GLU A 88 22.49 10.03 10.25
CA GLU A 88 21.19 10.44 10.78
C GLU A 88 20.12 9.39 10.51
N LYS A 89 20.09 8.79 9.30
CA LYS A 89 19.16 7.71 8.96
C LYS A 89 19.21 6.57 9.98
N GLN A 90 20.41 6.17 10.43
CA GLN A 90 20.58 5.12 11.46
C GLN A 90 19.84 5.44 12.77
N LYS A 91 19.77 6.71 13.18
CA LYS A 91 19.09 7.15 14.41
C LYS A 91 17.57 6.99 14.33
N TYR A 92 17.03 6.88 13.12
CA TYR A 92 15.60 6.80 12.85
C TYR A 92 15.17 5.46 12.23
N VAL A 93 16.00 4.40 12.29
CA VAL A 93 15.62 3.05 11.85
C VAL A 93 14.40 2.55 12.62
N ALA A 94 13.47 1.94 11.88
CA ALA A 94 12.27 1.36 12.43
C ALA A 94 12.60 0.10 13.25
N PRO A 95 12.06 -0.06 14.47
CA PRO A 95 12.23 -1.26 15.28
C PRO A 95 11.31 -2.41 14.81
N THR A 96 11.31 -2.69 13.51
CA THR A 96 10.35 -3.56 12.81
C THR A 96 10.26 -4.94 13.43
N LYS A 97 11.40 -5.60 13.67
CA LYS A 97 11.44 -6.95 14.24
C LYS A 97 11.04 -6.98 15.72
N GLN A 98 11.36 -5.92 16.47
CA GLN A 98 11.16 -5.86 17.92
C GLN A 98 9.73 -5.51 18.29
N THR A 99 9.09 -4.61 17.54
CA THR A 99 7.78 -4.05 17.92
C THR A 99 6.69 -4.25 16.88
N GLY A 100 7.02 -4.77 15.69
CA GLY A 100 6.06 -4.89 14.60
C GLY A 100 5.64 -3.52 14.05
N SER A 101 6.54 -2.52 14.10
CA SER A 101 6.28 -1.17 13.61
C SER A 101 7.21 -0.79 12.46
N TYR A 102 6.64 -0.19 11.42
CA TYR A 102 7.40 0.35 10.29
C TYR A 102 7.84 1.80 10.48
N GLN A 103 7.45 2.50 11.55
CA GLN A 103 7.71 3.94 11.68
C GLN A 103 9.22 4.24 11.62
N GLY A 104 9.61 5.19 10.78
CA GLY A 104 11.02 5.52 10.51
C GLY A 104 11.57 4.81 9.28
N TYR A 105 12.89 4.60 9.25
CA TYR A 105 13.59 4.03 8.10
C TYR A 105 13.55 2.50 8.09
N LYS A 106 13.33 1.94 6.90
CA LYS A 106 13.90 0.65 6.52
C LYS A 106 15.01 0.94 5.51
N LEU A 107 16.25 0.68 5.91
CA LEU A 107 17.43 0.94 5.08
C LEU A 107 17.56 -0.12 3.98
N ARG A 108 18.36 0.19 2.95
CA ARG A 108 18.73 -0.78 1.90
C ARG A 108 19.39 -2.01 2.51
N GLN A 109 19.37 -3.12 1.77
CA GLN A 109 20.00 -4.39 2.14
C GLN A 109 19.43 -5.01 3.43
N TYR A 110 18.12 -4.83 3.67
CA TYR A 110 17.43 -5.32 4.87
C TYR A 110 16.67 -6.61 4.62
N TRP A 111 15.90 -6.68 3.53
CA TRP A 111 15.14 -7.85 3.11
C TRP A 111 15.98 -8.75 2.21
N HIS A 112 15.83 -10.05 2.42
CA HIS A 112 16.35 -11.06 1.50
C HIS A 112 15.38 -11.21 0.32
N ILE A 113 15.93 -11.20 -0.89
CA ILE A 113 15.15 -11.44 -2.11
C ILE A 113 15.31 -12.91 -2.50
N ASP A 114 16.37 -13.26 -3.22
CA ASP A 114 16.66 -14.63 -3.65
C ASP A 114 18.17 -14.76 -3.97
N GLY A 115 18.70 -15.99 -4.02
CA GLY A 115 20.07 -16.23 -4.47
C GLY A 115 21.16 -15.51 -3.64
N GLY A 116 20.90 -15.23 -2.36
CA GLY A 116 21.80 -14.47 -1.48
C GLY A 116 21.79 -12.94 -1.70
N VAL A 117 20.98 -12.45 -2.63
CA VAL A 117 20.83 -11.02 -2.92
C VAL A 117 19.87 -10.38 -1.91
N ARG A 118 20.23 -9.18 -1.44
CA ARG A 118 19.35 -8.34 -0.62
C ARG A 118 18.80 -7.17 -1.42
N ASP A 119 17.68 -6.64 -0.94
CA ASP A 119 16.95 -5.57 -1.61
C ASP A 119 17.77 -4.25 -1.71
N GLN A 120 17.57 -3.50 -2.79
CA GLN A 120 18.10 -2.13 -2.92
C GLN A 120 16.96 -1.11 -2.80
N VAL A 121 16.15 -1.26 -1.75
CA VAL A 121 14.98 -0.44 -1.48
C VAL A 121 15.13 0.26 -0.13
N GLU A 122 14.87 1.55 -0.10
CA GLU A 122 14.83 2.35 1.12
C GLU A 122 13.41 2.84 1.37
N ASN A 123 12.93 2.74 2.60
CA ASN A 123 11.62 3.24 2.99
C ASN A 123 11.78 4.26 4.11
N TYR A 124 10.91 5.27 4.11
CA TYR A 124 10.68 6.13 5.24
C TYR A 124 9.19 6.23 5.54
N ASN A 125 8.78 5.75 6.71
CA ASN A 125 7.38 5.66 7.10
C ASN A 125 7.06 6.69 8.20
N ILE A 126 5.95 7.39 8.03
CA ILE A 126 5.49 8.47 8.89
C ILE A 126 4.04 8.18 9.26
N ASN A 127 3.75 8.00 10.55
CA ASN A 127 2.40 7.76 11.02
C ASN A 127 1.49 8.93 10.61
N ARG A 128 0.19 8.67 10.40
CA ARG A 128 -0.77 9.75 10.10
C ARG A 128 -0.74 10.88 11.13
N ASP A 129 -0.49 10.53 12.40
CA ASP A 129 -0.09 11.49 13.41
C ASP A 129 1.43 11.65 13.33
N VAL A 130 1.84 12.63 12.52
CA VAL A 130 3.25 12.91 12.22
C VAL A 130 4.04 13.39 13.45
N ASN A 131 3.38 13.71 14.57
CA ASN A 131 4.04 14.20 15.77
C ASN A 131 4.28 13.09 16.80
N LYS A 132 3.88 11.84 16.52
CA LYS A 132 4.13 10.68 17.43
C LYS A 132 5.60 10.43 17.75
N ARG A 133 6.50 10.93 16.91
CA ARG A 133 7.94 10.79 17.08
C ARG A 133 8.66 12.00 16.50
N THR A 134 9.93 12.13 16.86
CA THR A 134 10.83 13.03 16.16
C THR A 134 11.23 12.45 14.80
N HIS A 135 11.59 13.34 13.89
CA HIS A 135 11.99 13.05 12.52
C HIS A 135 13.38 13.63 12.22
N PRO A 136 14.08 13.19 11.16
CA PRO A 136 15.34 13.79 10.72
C PRO A 136 15.20 15.29 10.48
N GLU A 137 16.28 16.03 10.71
CA GLU A 137 16.30 17.49 10.66
C GLU A 137 15.74 18.05 9.34
N ALA A 138 16.15 17.49 8.20
CA ALA A 138 15.68 17.91 6.88
C ALA A 138 14.17 17.68 6.65
N VAL A 139 13.55 16.73 7.36
CA VAL A 139 12.13 16.38 7.21
C VAL A 139 11.24 17.24 8.11
N ARG A 140 11.73 17.71 9.27
CA ARG A 140 10.93 18.44 10.27
C ARG A 140 10.19 19.66 9.69
N PRO A 141 10.79 20.51 8.85
CA PRO A 141 10.09 21.67 8.27
C PRO A 141 8.91 21.28 7.36
N LEU A 142 8.90 20.05 6.84
CA LEU A 142 7.94 19.56 5.85
C LEU A 142 6.75 18.83 6.48
N LEU A 143 6.79 18.57 7.80
CA LEU A 143 5.72 17.87 8.53
C LEU A 143 4.33 18.49 8.37
N PRO A 144 4.14 19.83 8.27
CA PRO A 144 2.83 20.41 7.99
C PRO A 144 2.26 19.99 6.63
N GLU A 145 3.08 19.98 5.57
CA GLU A 145 2.67 19.56 4.22
C GLU A 145 2.37 18.06 4.20
N ILE A 146 3.19 17.25 4.88
CA ILE A 146 2.97 15.79 5.03
C ILE A 146 1.67 15.51 5.82
N THR A 147 1.37 16.32 6.84
CA THR A 147 0.11 16.20 7.62
C THR A 147 -1.10 16.50 6.74
N GLN A 148 -1.04 17.56 5.93
CA GLN A 148 -2.11 17.91 5.00
C GLN A 148 -2.32 16.82 3.96
N PHE A 149 -1.24 16.27 3.41
CA PHE A 149 -1.28 15.14 2.49
C PHE A 149 -1.90 13.88 3.13
N ALA A 150 -1.46 13.51 4.33
CA ALA A 150 -2.01 12.37 5.07
C ALA A 150 -3.51 12.56 5.35
N ARG A 151 -3.92 13.77 5.73
CA ARG A 151 -5.33 14.11 5.98
C ARG A 151 -6.17 14.05 4.71
N HIS A 152 -5.66 14.58 3.60
CA HIS A 152 -6.31 14.46 2.29
C HIS A 152 -6.46 13.00 1.87
N SER A 153 -5.38 12.21 1.93
CA SER A 153 -5.39 10.78 1.62
C SER A 153 -6.47 10.03 2.43
N HIS A 154 -6.63 10.39 3.71
CA HIS A 154 -7.60 9.76 4.59
C HIS A 154 -9.04 10.23 4.32
N GLN A 155 -9.27 11.54 4.25
CA GLN A 155 -10.62 12.10 4.23
C GLN A 155 -11.22 12.18 2.82
N ASN A 156 -10.39 12.43 1.80
CA ASN A 156 -10.84 12.67 0.43
C ASN A 156 -10.61 11.46 -0.50
N VAL A 157 -9.84 10.45 -0.07
CA VAL A 157 -9.61 9.23 -0.85
C VAL A 157 -10.09 8.00 -0.11
N LEU A 158 -9.49 7.69 1.06
CA LEU A 158 -9.83 6.49 1.83
C LEU A 158 -11.31 6.48 2.24
N ASN A 159 -11.83 7.54 2.87
CA ASN A 159 -13.21 7.56 3.35
C ASN A 159 -14.24 7.36 2.21
N PRO A 160 -14.17 8.08 1.08
CA PRO A 160 -15.01 7.78 -0.08
C PRO A 160 -14.89 6.33 -0.56
N VAL A 161 -13.68 5.79 -0.67
CA VAL A 161 -13.48 4.38 -1.07
C VAL A 161 -14.15 3.43 -0.09
N LEU A 162 -13.95 3.61 1.22
CA LEU A 162 -14.56 2.77 2.25
C LEU A 162 -16.10 2.85 2.21
N ARG A 163 -16.68 4.02 1.94
CA ARG A 163 -18.13 4.18 1.77
C ARG A 163 -18.65 3.41 0.56
N LEU A 164 -17.99 3.55 -0.59
CA LEU A 164 -18.35 2.83 -1.81
C LEU A 164 -18.21 1.31 -1.61
N MET A 165 -17.19 0.86 -0.88
CA MET A 165 -17.02 -0.56 -0.53
C MET A 165 -18.08 -1.05 0.46
N ALA A 166 -18.49 -0.25 1.44
CA ALA A 166 -19.56 -0.60 2.38
C ALA A 166 -20.91 -0.73 1.67
N LEU A 167 -21.25 0.25 0.81
CA LEU A 167 -22.43 0.18 -0.07
C LEU A 167 -22.37 -1.01 -1.01
N GLY A 168 -21.18 -1.32 -1.54
CA GLY A 168 -20.93 -2.52 -2.35
C GLY A 168 -21.22 -3.82 -1.60
N LEU A 169 -21.03 -3.84 -0.27
CA LEU A 169 -21.40 -4.94 0.62
C LEU A 169 -22.86 -4.85 1.12
N GLU A 170 -23.65 -3.91 0.63
CA GLU A 170 -25.02 -3.65 1.09
C GLU A 170 -25.11 -3.33 2.60
N LEU A 171 -24.03 -2.78 3.15
CA LEU A 171 -23.95 -2.28 4.53
C LEU A 171 -24.31 -0.78 4.58
N PRO A 172 -24.63 -0.24 5.77
CA PRO A 172 -24.68 1.20 5.97
C PRO A 172 -23.39 1.89 5.49
N GLU A 173 -23.55 3.05 4.85
CA GLU A 173 -22.48 3.72 4.11
C GLU A 173 -21.22 3.97 4.94
N ASP A 174 -21.36 4.38 6.20
CA ASP A 174 -20.22 4.67 7.08
C ASP A 174 -19.69 3.45 7.86
N THR A 175 -20.21 2.23 7.64
CA THR A 175 -19.80 1.04 8.40
C THR A 175 -18.28 0.82 8.37
N LEU A 176 -17.66 0.90 7.20
CA LEU A 176 -16.22 0.73 7.08
C LEU A 176 -15.46 1.98 7.55
N VAL A 177 -15.96 3.19 7.33
CA VAL A 177 -15.33 4.44 7.82
C VAL A 177 -15.20 4.43 9.34
N ASN A 178 -16.20 3.92 10.04
CA ASN A 178 -16.22 3.83 11.51
C ASN A 178 -15.19 2.84 12.08
N LEU A 179 -14.58 1.99 11.25
CA LEU A 179 -13.49 1.09 11.64
C LEU A 179 -12.10 1.72 11.38
N HIS A 180 -12.04 2.95 10.86
CA HIS A 180 -10.82 3.62 10.41
C HIS A 180 -10.75 5.07 10.90
N GLY A 181 -10.98 5.31 12.19
CA GLY A 181 -11.03 6.66 12.73
C GLY A 181 -9.70 7.41 12.59
N TRP A 182 -9.75 8.69 12.20
CA TRP A 182 -8.56 9.54 12.08
C TRP A 182 -7.82 9.68 13.43
N ASP A 183 -8.56 9.97 14.50
CA ASP A 183 -8.01 10.19 15.85
C ASP A 183 -7.92 8.91 16.69
N THR A 184 -8.44 7.79 16.20
CA THR A 184 -8.35 6.50 16.89
C THR A 184 -6.90 5.97 16.84
N ARG A 185 -6.56 5.02 17.70
CA ARG A 185 -5.26 4.36 17.66
C ARG A 185 -5.22 3.36 16.49
N SER A 186 -4.27 3.54 15.58
CA SER A 186 -3.92 2.56 14.54
C SER A 186 -2.48 2.77 14.06
N GLU A 187 -2.05 1.92 13.13
CA GLU A 187 -0.78 2.05 12.41
C GLU A 187 -0.99 2.45 10.95
N THR A 188 -1.92 3.36 10.68
CA THR A 188 -2.01 4.01 9.35
C THR A 188 -0.86 5.00 9.15
N TYR A 189 -0.19 4.97 7.99
CA TYR A 189 1.00 5.79 7.71
C TYR A 189 1.14 6.20 6.25
N VAL A 190 1.86 7.32 6.04
CA VAL A 190 2.47 7.67 4.76
C VAL A 190 3.80 6.93 4.65
N ARG A 191 4.06 6.29 3.51
CA ARG A 191 5.38 5.75 3.16
C ARG A 191 5.92 6.48 1.95
N PHE A 192 7.14 6.95 2.08
CA PHE A 192 8.01 7.21 0.94
C PHE A 192 8.90 5.99 0.74
N MET A 193 9.08 5.58 -0.52
CA MET A 193 9.83 4.37 -0.84
C MET A 193 10.63 4.59 -2.12
N LYS A 194 11.94 4.37 -2.07
CA LYS A 194 12.84 4.57 -3.20
C LYS A 194 13.54 3.27 -3.54
N TYR A 195 13.35 2.80 -4.76
CA TYR A 195 14.04 1.65 -5.33
C TYR A 195 15.24 2.12 -6.15
N TYR A 196 16.37 1.44 -5.98
CA TYR A 196 17.61 1.72 -6.67
C TYR A 196 17.95 0.58 -7.64
N PRO A 197 18.54 0.90 -8.82
CA PRO A 197 19.03 -0.13 -9.74
C PRO A 197 20.00 -1.10 -9.08
N ARG A 198 20.00 -2.35 -9.56
CA ARG A 198 20.90 -3.43 -9.12
C ARG A 198 21.93 -3.77 -10.20
N SER A 199 22.98 -4.49 -9.82
CA SER A 199 23.94 -5.03 -10.78
C SER A 199 23.27 -6.07 -11.70
N ALA A 200 23.78 -6.27 -12.91
CA ALA A 200 23.26 -7.30 -13.80
C ALA A 200 23.30 -8.71 -13.18
N GLU A 201 24.33 -9.00 -12.38
CA GLU A 201 24.47 -10.25 -11.64
C GLU A 201 23.36 -10.44 -10.59
N ASP A 202 23.04 -9.39 -9.83
CA ASP A 202 21.96 -9.44 -8.84
C ASP A 202 20.59 -9.58 -9.50
N GLU A 203 20.39 -8.95 -10.65
CA GLU A 203 19.16 -9.06 -11.43
C GLU A 203 18.97 -10.49 -11.96
N GLU A 204 20.02 -11.12 -12.47
CA GLU A 204 19.98 -12.53 -12.89
C GLU A 204 19.66 -13.47 -11.72
N LYS A 205 20.38 -13.34 -10.59
CA LYS A 205 20.18 -14.16 -9.39
C LYS A 205 18.77 -14.08 -8.83
N THR A 206 18.12 -12.93 -8.96
CA THR A 206 16.77 -12.69 -8.43
C THR A 206 15.68 -12.74 -9.50
N LYS A 207 16.01 -13.17 -10.72
CA LYS A 207 15.07 -13.23 -11.85
C LYS A 207 14.34 -11.90 -12.07
N ASN A 208 15.06 -10.80 -11.89
CA ASN A 208 14.56 -9.42 -12.00
C ASN A 208 13.50 -9.03 -10.95
N VAL A 209 13.27 -9.81 -9.90
CA VAL A 209 12.30 -9.49 -8.84
C VAL A 209 12.95 -8.56 -7.82
N TRP A 210 12.36 -7.38 -7.62
CA TRP A 210 12.81 -6.35 -6.68
C TRP A 210 12.08 -6.47 -5.33
N LEU A 211 10.82 -6.89 -5.37
CA LEU A 211 9.99 -7.22 -4.21
C LEU A 211 9.10 -8.40 -4.59
N LYS A 212 9.15 -9.49 -3.82
CA LYS A 212 8.38 -10.73 -4.08
C LYS A 212 6.87 -10.46 -4.11
N GLY A 213 6.14 -11.37 -4.76
CA GLY A 213 4.68 -11.38 -4.74
C GLY A 213 4.14 -11.51 -3.33
N HIS A 214 3.33 -10.55 -2.90
CA HIS A 214 2.74 -10.50 -1.57
C HIS A 214 1.36 -9.82 -1.63
N THR A 215 0.61 -9.94 -0.54
CA THR A 215 -0.55 -9.12 -0.23
C THR A 215 -0.19 -8.08 0.83
N ASP A 216 -0.87 -6.93 0.77
CA ASP A 216 -0.74 -5.89 1.79
C ASP A 216 -1.46 -6.29 3.07
N PHE A 217 -0.91 -5.89 4.22
CA PHE A 217 -1.37 -6.42 5.52
C PHE A 217 -2.61 -5.70 6.06
N GLY A 218 -2.75 -4.44 5.66
CA GLY A 218 -3.78 -3.53 6.12
C GLY A 218 -5.12 -3.74 5.42
N THR A 219 -5.96 -2.71 5.46
CA THR A 219 -7.28 -2.74 4.82
C THR A 219 -7.21 -2.23 3.39
N ILE A 220 -6.67 -1.03 3.19
CA ILE A 220 -6.55 -0.37 1.89
C ILE A 220 -5.18 0.25 1.74
N SER A 221 -4.59 0.08 0.56
CA SER A 221 -3.37 0.77 0.14
C SER A 221 -3.72 1.78 -0.95
N ILE A 222 -3.21 3.00 -0.80
CA ILE A 222 -3.38 4.12 -1.74
C ILE A 222 -1.99 4.47 -2.28
N LEU A 223 -1.78 4.24 -3.57
CA LEU A 223 -0.50 4.40 -4.26
C LEU A 223 -0.60 5.57 -5.23
N TYR A 224 0.17 6.62 -4.99
CA TYR A 224 0.19 7.76 -5.90
C TYR A 224 1.04 7.46 -7.12
N SER A 225 0.47 7.66 -8.31
CA SER A 225 1.07 7.17 -9.56
C SER A 225 2.36 7.90 -9.89
N GLN A 226 3.32 7.15 -10.43
CA GLN A 226 4.63 7.63 -10.88
C GLN A 226 5.07 6.84 -12.13
N PRO A 227 5.95 7.40 -12.99
CA PRO A 227 6.15 6.91 -14.35
C PRO A 227 7.02 5.66 -14.52
N VAL A 228 7.82 5.25 -13.52
CA VAL A 228 8.66 4.04 -13.62
C VAL A 228 7.79 2.78 -13.56
N ALA A 229 7.67 2.07 -14.68
CA ALA A 229 6.94 0.82 -14.77
C ALA A 229 7.70 -0.29 -14.04
N ALA A 230 7.14 -0.81 -12.95
CA ALA A 230 7.78 -1.84 -12.13
C ALA A 230 6.78 -2.69 -11.32
N LEU A 231 5.61 -2.12 -11.00
CA LEU A 231 4.56 -2.81 -10.25
C LEU A 231 3.79 -3.77 -11.17
N GLN A 232 3.61 -5.00 -10.70
CA GLN A 232 2.78 -6.01 -11.35
C GLN A 232 1.77 -6.60 -10.37
N ILE A 233 0.58 -6.96 -10.85
CA ILE A 233 -0.44 -7.73 -10.13
C ILE A 233 -0.54 -9.12 -10.73
N LEU A 234 -0.89 -10.11 -9.91
CA LEU A 234 -1.18 -11.47 -10.37
C LEU A 234 -2.67 -11.55 -10.73
N ALA A 235 -2.97 -11.64 -12.02
CA ALA A 235 -4.33 -11.78 -12.53
C ALA A 235 -4.91 -13.17 -12.22
N ARG A 236 -6.23 -13.31 -12.34
CA ARG A 236 -6.95 -14.57 -12.04
C ARG A 236 -6.56 -15.75 -12.92
N ASP A 237 -6.04 -15.49 -14.11
CA ASP A 237 -5.51 -16.51 -15.02
C ASP A 237 -4.08 -16.96 -14.66
N GLY A 238 -3.51 -16.44 -13.55
CA GLY A 238 -2.16 -16.73 -13.09
C GLY A 238 -1.06 -15.94 -13.80
N THR A 239 -1.41 -14.94 -14.63
CA THR A 239 -0.44 -14.12 -15.33
C THR A 239 -0.11 -12.83 -14.59
N TRP A 240 1.16 -12.40 -14.65
CA TRP A 240 1.59 -11.12 -14.10
C TRP A 240 1.29 -9.99 -15.09
N LYS A 241 0.47 -9.03 -14.68
CA LYS A 241 0.09 -7.87 -15.47
C LYS A 241 0.70 -6.59 -14.90
N TRP A 242 1.18 -5.70 -15.75
CA TRP A 242 1.79 -4.44 -15.35
C TRP A 242 0.73 -3.41 -14.95
N ILE A 243 1.05 -2.55 -13.98
CA ILE A 243 0.23 -1.39 -13.65
C ILE A 243 0.72 -0.19 -14.45
N LYS A 244 -0.15 0.36 -15.30
CA LYS A 244 0.16 1.51 -16.14
C LYS A 244 0.25 2.79 -15.31
N HIS A 245 1.17 3.67 -15.65
CA HIS A 245 1.16 5.04 -15.15
C HIS A 245 -0.01 5.82 -15.77
N ILE A 246 -0.72 6.58 -14.94
CA ILE A 246 -1.73 7.54 -15.36
C ILE A 246 -1.43 8.80 -14.56
N GLU A 247 -1.18 9.90 -15.26
CA GLU A 247 -0.79 11.17 -14.65
C GLU A 247 -1.85 11.62 -13.64
N ASN A 248 -1.38 12.00 -12.44
CA ASN A 248 -2.22 12.41 -11.31
C ASN A 248 -3.34 11.42 -10.92
N ALA A 249 -3.20 10.13 -11.26
CA ALA A 249 -4.09 9.10 -10.74
C ALA A 249 -3.53 8.45 -9.47
N ILE A 250 -4.40 7.74 -8.77
CA ILE A 250 -4.05 6.90 -7.63
C ILE A 250 -4.38 5.45 -8.00
N VAL A 251 -3.54 4.50 -7.60
CA VAL A 251 -3.85 3.07 -7.64
C VAL A 251 -4.29 2.66 -6.24
N VAL A 252 -5.42 1.94 -6.13
CA VAL A 252 -5.96 1.47 -4.86
C VAL A 252 -6.09 -0.04 -4.86
N ASN A 253 -5.67 -0.68 -3.77
CA ASN A 253 -5.89 -2.11 -3.56
C ASN A 253 -6.32 -2.46 -2.14
N ALA A 254 -7.03 -3.58 -2.00
CA ALA A 254 -7.35 -4.16 -0.71
C ALA A 254 -6.18 -4.99 -0.17
N GLY A 255 -6.05 -5.01 1.14
CA GLY A 255 -5.14 -5.89 1.88
C GLY A 255 -5.89 -6.96 2.68
N ASP A 256 -5.14 -7.78 3.40
CA ASP A 256 -5.64 -8.95 4.12
C ASP A 256 -6.70 -8.59 5.16
N ALA A 257 -6.56 -7.44 5.84
CA ALA A 257 -7.55 -7.03 6.84
C ALA A 257 -8.92 -6.75 6.19
N MET A 258 -8.95 -6.19 4.97
CA MET A 258 -10.20 -6.02 4.24
C MET A 258 -10.73 -7.36 3.71
N GLU A 259 -9.85 -8.28 3.34
CA GLU A 259 -10.26 -9.63 2.94
C GLU A 259 -10.93 -10.38 4.11
N PHE A 260 -10.38 -10.28 5.33
CA PHE A 260 -11.03 -10.82 6.53
C PHE A 260 -12.39 -10.18 6.79
N LEU A 261 -12.45 -8.84 6.82
CA LEU A 261 -13.68 -8.09 7.10
C LEU A 261 -14.78 -8.34 6.06
N SER A 262 -14.41 -8.54 4.79
CA SER A 262 -15.36 -8.84 3.71
C SER A 262 -15.62 -10.33 3.53
N GLY A 263 -15.06 -11.20 4.38
CA GLY A 263 -15.27 -12.64 4.27
C GLY A 263 -14.74 -13.24 2.96
N GLY A 264 -13.69 -12.65 2.40
CA GLY A 264 -13.06 -13.07 1.13
C GLY A 264 -13.73 -12.49 -0.12
N PHE A 265 -14.77 -11.66 0.04
CA PHE A 265 -15.47 -11.08 -1.10
C PHE A 265 -14.63 -10.01 -1.80
N TYR A 266 -13.98 -9.11 -1.05
CA TYR A 266 -12.95 -8.21 -1.58
C TYR A 266 -11.58 -8.86 -1.43
N ARG A 267 -10.86 -8.98 -2.53
CA ARG A 267 -9.63 -9.78 -2.59
C ARG A 267 -8.39 -8.97 -2.24
N ALA A 268 -7.58 -9.50 -1.33
CA ALA A 268 -6.20 -9.07 -1.19
C ALA A 268 -5.40 -9.61 -2.39
N THR A 269 -5.19 -8.75 -3.40
CA THR A 269 -4.56 -9.20 -4.65
C THR A 269 -3.05 -9.20 -4.54
N ILE A 270 -2.47 -10.32 -4.97
CA ILE A 270 -1.03 -10.53 -4.96
C ILE A 270 -0.39 -9.59 -5.96
N HIS A 271 0.64 -8.88 -5.52
CA HIS A 271 1.38 -7.95 -6.35
C HIS A 271 2.88 -7.99 -6.01
N ARG A 272 3.70 -7.61 -6.98
CA ARG A 272 5.16 -7.63 -6.87
C ARG A 272 5.79 -6.41 -7.53
N VAL A 273 7.06 -6.18 -7.26
CA VAL A 273 7.85 -5.17 -7.99
C VAL A 273 8.99 -5.87 -8.70
N VAL A 274 9.16 -5.58 -9.99
CA VAL A 274 10.20 -6.13 -10.85
C VAL A 274 11.09 -5.03 -11.42
N GLN A 275 12.21 -5.43 -12.02
CA GLN A 275 13.08 -4.53 -12.76
C GLN A 275 12.29 -3.77 -13.83
N PRO A 276 12.49 -2.45 -13.94
CA PRO A 276 11.88 -1.66 -15.00
C PRO A 276 12.27 -2.11 -16.42
N PRO A 277 11.47 -1.75 -17.42
CA PRO A 277 11.82 -1.94 -18.83
C PRO A 277 13.18 -1.29 -19.18
N PRO A 278 13.87 -1.76 -20.24
CA PRO A 278 15.22 -1.31 -20.60
C PRO A 278 15.44 0.20 -20.62
N ASP A 279 14.45 0.97 -21.08
CA ASP A 279 14.51 2.43 -21.18
C ASP A 279 14.40 3.16 -19.82
N GLN A 280 14.04 2.45 -18.76
CA GLN A 280 13.90 2.98 -17.41
C GLN A 280 14.88 2.40 -16.37
N ARG A 281 15.71 1.42 -16.72
CA ARG A 281 16.57 0.68 -15.75
C ARG A 281 17.58 1.55 -15.00
N GLN A 282 17.98 2.67 -15.58
CA GLN A 282 18.93 3.61 -14.99
C GLN A 282 18.30 4.53 -13.93
N TYR A 283 16.97 4.64 -13.89
CA TYR A 283 16.29 5.53 -12.97
C TYR A 283 16.01 4.86 -11.63
N THR A 284 16.01 5.66 -10.58
CA THR A 284 15.41 5.27 -9.29
C THR A 284 13.89 5.43 -9.36
N ARG A 285 13.15 4.50 -8.76
CA ARG A 285 11.70 4.61 -8.61
C ARG A 285 11.36 5.17 -7.24
N LEU A 286 10.88 6.40 -7.17
CA LEU A 286 10.33 6.99 -5.95
C LEU A 286 8.81 6.80 -5.94
N GLY A 287 8.26 6.26 -4.87
CA GLY A 287 6.82 6.10 -4.68
C GLY A 287 6.33 6.71 -3.38
N ILE A 288 5.07 7.16 -3.42
CA ILE A 288 4.35 7.71 -2.27
C ILE A 288 3.11 6.86 -2.04
N PHE A 289 2.95 6.41 -0.81
CA PHE A 289 1.92 5.47 -0.42
C PHE A 289 1.22 5.98 0.84
N TYR A 290 -0.08 5.76 0.92
CA TYR A 290 -0.83 5.87 2.17
C TYR A 290 -1.41 4.49 2.49
N PHE A 291 -0.79 3.81 3.45
CA PHE A 291 -1.19 2.48 3.90
C PHE A 291 -2.16 2.61 5.07
N CYS A 292 -3.37 2.10 4.89
CA CYS A 292 -4.40 2.14 5.89
C CYS A 292 -4.53 0.80 6.61
N THR A 293 -4.68 0.87 7.94
CA THR A 293 -5.14 -0.23 8.77
C THR A 293 -6.46 0.18 9.41
N ALA A 294 -7.31 -0.80 9.72
CA ALA A 294 -8.38 -0.58 10.68
C ALA A 294 -7.81 -0.11 12.03
N ASP A 295 -8.69 0.37 12.90
CA ASP A 295 -8.35 0.74 14.26
C ASP A 295 -7.84 -0.49 15.04
N ASP A 296 -6.89 -0.27 15.96
CA ASP A 296 -6.10 -1.34 16.59
C ASP A 296 -6.95 -2.42 17.28
N ASP A 297 -8.12 -2.05 17.80
CA ASP A 297 -9.08 -2.87 18.52
C ASP A 297 -10.17 -3.48 17.63
N VAL A 298 -10.14 -3.23 16.32
CA VAL A 298 -11.05 -3.88 15.36
C VAL A 298 -10.67 -5.36 15.25
N ARG A 299 -11.65 -6.23 15.47
CA ARG A 299 -11.52 -7.67 15.27
C ARG A 299 -11.63 -8.02 13.79
N LEU A 300 -10.67 -8.77 13.27
CA LEU A 300 -10.59 -9.14 11.85
C LEU A 300 -11.45 -10.36 11.53
N ALA A 301 -12.75 -10.23 11.75
CA ALA A 301 -13.76 -11.23 11.43
C ALA A 301 -14.70 -10.72 10.31
N PRO A 302 -15.33 -11.62 9.53
CA PRO A 302 -16.27 -11.21 8.49
C PRO A 302 -17.43 -10.37 9.04
N LEU A 303 -17.79 -9.30 8.32
CA LEU A 303 -18.96 -8.46 8.59
C LEU A 303 -20.25 -9.20 8.23
N ALA A 304 -20.57 -10.26 8.99
CA ALA A 304 -21.63 -11.23 8.72
C ALA A 304 -23.05 -10.63 8.68
N THR A 305 -23.22 -9.37 9.11
CA THR A 305 -24.48 -8.62 9.00
C THR A 305 -24.72 -8.08 7.58
N SER A 306 -23.73 -8.15 6.68
CA SER A 306 -23.88 -7.75 5.28
C SER A 306 -24.90 -8.62 4.55
N PRO A 307 -25.97 -8.02 3.97
CA PRO A 307 -26.94 -8.74 3.14
C PRO A 307 -26.30 -9.37 1.89
N LEU A 308 -25.32 -8.70 1.28
CA LEU A 308 -24.58 -9.27 0.16
C LEU A 308 -23.82 -10.54 0.58
N LEU A 309 -23.05 -10.47 1.66
CA LEU A 309 -22.25 -11.62 2.12
C LEU A 309 -23.15 -12.79 2.51
N GLN A 310 -24.28 -12.54 3.18
CA GLN A 310 -25.26 -13.59 3.48
C GLN A 310 -25.82 -14.25 2.20
N ARG A 311 -26.00 -13.48 1.13
CA ARG A 311 -26.54 -13.97 -0.14
C ARG A 311 -25.53 -14.75 -0.98
N VAL A 312 -24.27 -14.32 -1.02
CA VAL A 312 -23.23 -14.94 -1.87
C VAL A 312 -22.38 -15.97 -1.13
N GLY A 313 -22.52 -16.05 0.20
CA GLY A 313 -21.66 -16.82 1.06
C GLY A 313 -20.34 -16.10 1.33
N PHE A 314 -19.72 -16.41 2.47
CA PHE A 314 -18.45 -15.82 2.86
C PHE A 314 -17.59 -16.80 3.63
N ARG A 315 -16.28 -16.61 3.56
CA ARG A 315 -15.29 -17.42 4.26
C ARG A 315 -15.14 -16.96 5.71
N ARG A 316 -15.07 -17.92 6.63
CA ARG A 316 -14.51 -17.71 7.97
C ARG A 316 -13.11 -18.32 8.00
N TRP A 317 -12.14 -17.56 8.52
CA TRP A 317 -10.77 -18.06 8.72
C TRP A 317 -10.59 -18.74 10.08
N PHE A 318 -11.51 -18.47 11.00
CA PHE A 318 -11.51 -18.96 12.37
C PHE A 318 -12.87 -19.61 12.64
N GLU A 319 -12.90 -20.60 13.54
CA GLU A 319 -14.14 -21.32 13.87
C GLU A 319 -15.19 -20.38 14.48
N GLN A 320 -14.75 -19.50 15.39
CA GLN A 320 -15.55 -18.44 16.00
C GLN A 320 -14.96 -17.08 15.67
N ASP A 321 -15.80 -16.05 15.60
CA ASP A 321 -15.34 -14.70 15.26
C ASP A 321 -14.46 -14.11 16.35
N GLU A 322 -14.68 -14.52 17.61
CA GLU A 322 -13.91 -14.15 18.79
C GLU A 322 -12.45 -14.64 18.74
N ASP A 323 -12.19 -15.72 18.00
CA ASP A 323 -10.84 -16.28 17.81
C ASP A 323 -10.02 -15.50 16.77
N ALA A 324 -10.69 -14.68 15.94
CA ALA A 324 -10.01 -13.86 14.96
C ALA A 324 -9.15 -12.79 15.66
N PRO A 325 -7.93 -12.50 15.17
CA PRO A 325 -7.05 -11.54 15.81
C PRO A 325 -7.62 -10.13 15.73
N LEU A 326 -7.23 -9.30 16.69
CA LEU A 326 -7.38 -7.85 16.55
C LEU A 326 -6.41 -7.33 15.48
N MET A 327 -6.75 -6.18 14.86
CA MET A 327 -5.92 -5.54 13.85
C MET A 327 -4.50 -5.28 14.36
N VAL A 328 -4.34 -4.90 15.63
CA VAL A 328 -3.02 -4.70 16.26
C VAL A 328 -2.17 -5.97 16.34
N GLU A 329 -2.80 -7.11 16.60
CA GLU A 329 -2.12 -8.40 16.71
C GLU A 329 -1.68 -8.88 15.32
N TRP A 330 -2.58 -8.78 14.35
CA TRP A 330 -2.32 -9.13 12.95
C TRP A 330 -1.19 -8.28 12.35
N ARG A 331 -1.30 -6.95 12.43
CA ARG A 331 -0.30 -6.05 11.81
C ARG A 331 1.08 -6.22 12.41
N LYS A 332 1.18 -6.42 13.73
CA LYS A 332 2.48 -6.59 14.41
C LYS A 332 3.12 -7.90 14.02
N ALA A 333 2.35 -9.00 14.01
CA ALA A 333 2.86 -10.31 13.63
C ALA A 333 3.35 -10.32 12.18
N ARG A 334 2.57 -9.75 11.24
CA ARG A 334 2.97 -9.61 9.83
C ARG A 334 4.20 -8.73 9.63
N THR A 335 4.24 -7.57 10.29
CA THR A 335 5.36 -6.62 10.18
C THR A 335 6.66 -7.21 10.71
N SER A 336 6.62 -7.92 11.83
CA SER A 336 7.82 -8.55 12.42
C SER A 336 8.36 -9.73 11.61
N ALA A 337 7.48 -10.45 10.89
CA ALA A 337 7.86 -11.62 10.10
C ALA A 337 8.40 -11.26 8.71
N TYR A 338 7.81 -10.25 8.05
CA TYR A 338 8.03 -9.97 6.64
C TYR A 338 9.50 -9.75 6.25
N GLY A 339 9.99 -10.57 5.32
CA GLY A 339 11.34 -10.51 4.77
C GLY A 339 12.46 -10.86 5.77
N GLN A 340 12.10 -11.40 6.94
CA GLN A 340 13.02 -11.77 8.02
C GLN A 340 12.90 -13.25 8.44
N THR A 341 11.78 -13.89 8.14
CA THR A 341 11.54 -15.32 8.37
C THR A 341 12.07 -16.16 7.20
N THR A 342 12.52 -17.39 7.51
CA THR A 342 12.74 -18.39 6.47
C THR A 342 11.39 -18.98 6.11
N LEU A 343 10.95 -18.75 4.88
CA LEU A 343 9.68 -19.25 4.40
C LEU A 343 9.79 -20.74 4.06
N ALA A 344 8.77 -21.52 4.40
CA ALA A 344 8.67 -22.91 3.97
C ALA A 344 8.20 -22.97 2.51
N LYS A 345 8.63 -23.97 1.74
CA LYS A 345 8.00 -24.19 0.42
C LYS A 345 6.58 -24.71 0.65
N SER A 346 5.61 -24.18 -0.09
CA SER A 346 4.25 -24.72 -0.11
C SER A 346 4.28 -26.18 -0.54
N THR A 347 3.52 -27.01 0.15
CA THR A 347 3.32 -28.42 -0.23
C THR A 347 2.25 -28.58 -1.32
N GLU A 348 1.49 -27.52 -1.60
CA GLU A 348 0.32 -27.55 -2.50
C GLU A 348 0.57 -26.81 -3.82
N GLU A 349 1.40 -25.76 -3.82
CA GLU A 349 1.64 -24.90 -5.00
C GLU A 349 3.14 -24.78 -5.32
N ASP A 350 3.52 -25.10 -6.57
CA ASP A 350 4.90 -24.91 -7.03
C ASP A 350 5.25 -23.41 -7.07
N ARG A 351 6.46 -23.06 -6.62
CA ARG A 351 6.99 -21.68 -6.50
C ARG A 351 6.27 -20.75 -5.51
N VAL A 352 5.43 -21.29 -4.64
CA VAL A 352 4.86 -20.57 -3.51
C VAL A 352 5.63 -20.91 -2.24
N GLU A 353 5.96 -19.88 -1.47
CA GLU A 353 6.56 -19.97 -0.15
C GLU A 353 5.51 -19.58 0.90
N GLU A 354 5.50 -20.21 2.06
CA GLU A 354 4.47 -20.08 3.08
C GLU A 354 5.06 -19.86 4.47
N GLU A 355 4.32 -19.11 5.29
CA GLU A 355 4.52 -19.02 6.73
C GLU A 355 3.15 -18.98 7.43
N VAL A 356 3.10 -19.43 8.68
CA VAL A 356 1.86 -19.37 9.48
C VAL A 356 1.96 -18.21 10.46
N ILE A 357 1.04 -17.25 10.36
CA ILE A 357 0.99 -16.07 11.22
C ILE A 357 -0.40 -16.00 11.85
N ASN A 358 -0.44 -16.02 13.19
CA ASN A 358 -1.69 -16.06 13.97
C ASN A 358 -2.68 -17.14 13.48
N GLY A 359 -2.18 -18.33 13.13
CA GLY A 359 -3.00 -19.45 12.64
C GLY A 359 -3.42 -19.33 11.17
N VAL A 360 -3.06 -18.25 10.47
CA VAL A 360 -3.35 -18.06 9.03
C VAL A 360 -2.11 -18.35 8.21
N VAL A 361 -2.26 -19.19 7.17
CA VAL A 361 -1.21 -19.41 6.17
C VAL A 361 -1.08 -18.17 5.30
N VAL A 362 0.10 -17.56 5.32
CA VAL A 362 0.49 -16.41 4.50
C VAL A 362 1.40 -16.93 3.39
N LYS A 363 0.99 -16.69 2.14
CA LYS A 363 1.71 -17.11 0.94
C LYS A 363 2.55 -15.96 0.37
N HIS A 364 3.73 -16.30 -0.12
CA HIS A 364 4.67 -15.45 -0.84
C HIS A 364 4.94 -16.08 -2.20
N TYR A 365 4.84 -15.28 -3.26
CA TYR A 365 4.86 -15.76 -4.63
C TYR A 365 6.14 -15.30 -5.34
N ASN A 366 6.92 -16.26 -5.85
CA ASN A 366 8.19 -16.00 -6.54
C ASN A 366 8.02 -15.79 -8.05
#